data_AF-A0A960JEL6-F1
#
_entry.id   AF-A0A960JEL6-F1
#
_cell.length_a   1.000
_cell.length_b   1.000
_cell.length_c   1.000
_cell.angle_alpha   90.00
_cell.angle_beta   90.00
_cell.angle_gamma   90.00
#
_symmetry.space_group_name_H-M   'P 1'
#
loop_
_entity.id
_entity.type
_entity.pdbx_description
1 polymer ?
#
loop_
_entity_poly.entity_id
_entity_poly.type
_entity_poly.pdbx_seq_one_letter_code
_entity_poly.pdbx_strand_id
1 'polypeptide(L)'
;MRRRKSAIFFLVLGICLVALAVALNIGWILLNLQEIAMLVLGIVFFALIITGLILNMIFLVREIKRNEQQDAFLNAVTHELKTPIASIRLYLETLKTRDVAEEKRIEFYDVMLADSDRLLTTVEQVLQAGRTREKTRTLNLAQLDINEILLESAELIKS
;
A
#
# COMPACT_ATOMS: atom_id res chain seq x y z
N MET A 1 -3.86 2.99 14.71
CA MET A 1 -3.75 1.50 14.70
C MET A 1 -4.89 0.72 15.37
N ARG A 2 -5.84 1.32 16.11
CA ARG A 2 -6.86 0.58 16.91
C ARG A 2 -8.13 0.13 16.15
N ARG A 3 -8.43 0.70 14.96
CA ARG A 3 -9.68 0.41 14.22
C ARG A 3 -9.67 -0.91 13.41
N ARG A 4 -8.51 -1.37 12.93
CA ARG A 4 -8.39 -2.61 12.11
C ARG A 4 -8.57 -3.91 12.90
N LYS A 5 -8.11 -3.96 14.16
CA LYS A 5 -8.28 -5.15 15.02
C LYS A 5 -9.75 -5.37 15.41
N SER A 6 -10.50 -4.28 15.59
CA SER A 6 -11.93 -4.33 15.91
C SER A 6 -12.73 -4.93 14.75
N ALA A 7 -12.46 -4.52 13.51
CA ALA A 7 -13.16 -5.05 12.33
C ALA A 7 -12.92 -6.56 12.11
N ILE A 8 -11.70 -7.04 12.34
CA ILE A 8 -11.38 -8.48 12.24
C ILE A 8 -12.07 -9.26 13.37
N PHE A 9 -12.10 -8.69 14.58
CA PHE A 9 -12.83 -9.29 15.70
C PHE A 9 -14.32 -9.41 15.42
N PHE A 10 -14.95 -8.36 14.90
CA PHE A 10 -16.37 -8.40 14.48
C PHE A 10 -16.63 -9.41 13.36
N LEU A 11 -15.69 -9.58 12.43
CA LEU A 11 -15.81 -10.53 11.33
C LEU A 11 -15.70 -11.98 11.84
N VAL A 12 -14.71 -12.28 12.68
CA VAL A 12 -14.55 -13.60 13.30
C VAL A 12 -15.73 -13.93 14.21
N LEU A 13 -16.21 -12.96 14.98
CA LEU A 13 -17.40 -13.08 15.82
C LEU A 13 -18.63 -13.40 14.97
N GLY A 14 -18.81 -12.71 13.84
CA GLY A 14 -19.89 -12.96 12.89
C GLY A 14 -19.83 -14.37 12.29
N ILE A 15 -18.64 -14.83 11.88
CA ILE A 15 -18.44 -16.21 11.39
C ILE A 15 -18.80 -17.22 12.48
N CYS A 16 -18.35 -17.01 13.72
CA CYS A 16 -18.60 -17.92 14.83
C CYS A 16 -20.09 -18.01 15.17
N LEU A 17 -20.79 -16.88 15.17
CA LEU A 17 -22.23 -16.81 15.48
C LEU A 17 -23.07 -17.47 14.38
N VAL A 18 -22.69 -17.30 13.11
CA VAL A 18 -23.29 -17.99 11.97
C VAL A 18 -23.05 -19.51 12.05
N ALA A 19 -21.81 -19.94 12.33
CA ALA A 19 -21.49 -21.35 12.47
C ALA A 19 -22.29 -22.01 13.62
N LEU A 20 -22.46 -21.29 14.73
CA LEU A 20 -23.20 -21.76 15.90
C LEU A 20 -24.71 -21.83 15.62
N ALA A 21 -25.26 -20.86 14.89
CA ALA A 21 -26.65 -20.89 14.41
C ALA A 21 -26.90 -22.05 13.43
N VAL A 22 -25.94 -22.33 12.54
CA VAL A 22 -26.00 -23.45 11.60
C VAL A 22 -25.94 -24.79 12.34
N ALA A 23 -25.06 -24.93 13.34
CA ALA A 23 -24.96 -26.15 14.16
C ALA A 23 -26.25 -26.45 14.94
N LEU A 24 -26.88 -25.42 15.52
CA LEU A 24 -28.18 -25.53 16.19
C LEU A 24 -29.30 -25.96 15.24
N ASN A 25 -29.31 -25.43 14.01
CA ASN A 25 -30.29 -25.81 12.99
C ASN A 25 -30.09 -27.26 12.51
N ILE A 26 -28.84 -27.70 12.31
CA ILE A 26 -28.51 -29.07 11.92
C ILE A 26 -29.02 -30.08 12.96
N GLY A 27 -28.95 -29.74 14.26
CA GLY A 27 -29.46 -30.58 15.35
C GLY A 27 -30.99 -30.75 15.33
N TRP A 28 -31.75 -29.72 14.95
CA TRP A 28 -33.21 -29.78 14.82
C TRP A 28 -33.65 -30.53 13.55
N ILE A 29 -32.84 -30.47 12.48
CA ILE A 29 -33.07 -31.06 11.16
C ILE A 29 -33.03 -32.61 11.17
N LEU A 30 -32.29 -33.23 12.09
CA LEU A 30 -32.14 -34.70 12.14
C LEU A 30 -33.45 -35.46 12.45
N LEU A 31 -34.50 -34.77 12.92
CA LEU A 31 -35.77 -35.39 13.35
C LEU A 31 -36.90 -35.34 12.30
N ASN A 32 -36.79 -34.61 11.18
CA ASN A 32 -37.95 -34.33 10.30
C ASN A 32 -37.65 -34.38 8.77
N LEU A 33 -37.73 -35.58 8.16
CA LEU A 33 -37.19 -35.94 6.83
C LEU A 33 -37.69 -35.18 5.57
N GLN A 34 -38.93 -34.68 5.53
CA GLN A 34 -39.50 -34.08 4.30
C GLN A 34 -39.18 -32.58 4.15
N GLU A 35 -38.97 -31.86 5.25
CA GLU A 35 -38.61 -30.44 5.28
C GLU A 35 -37.09 -30.21 5.08
N ILE A 36 -36.28 -31.28 5.15
CA ILE A 36 -34.81 -31.23 5.09
C ILE A 36 -34.34 -30.61 3.77
N ALA A 37 -34.96 -30.95 2.63
CA ALA A 37 -34.46 -30.56 1.32
C ALA A 37 -34.55 -29.04 1.06
N MET A 38 -35.68 -28.40 1.37
CA MET A 38 -35.84 -26.95 1.20
C MET A 38 -35.02 -26.15 2.21
N LEU A 39 -34.90 -26.64 3.45
CA LEU A 39 -34.13 -25.96 4.50
C LEU A 39 -32.61 -26.06 4.26
N VAL A 40 -32.11 -27.23 3.84
CA VAL A 40 -30.69 -27.39 3.50
C VAL A 40 -30.31 -26.46 2.34
N LEU A 41 -31.17 -26.35 1.33
CA LEU A 41 -30.94 -25.43 0.22
C LEU A 41 -30.87 -23.97 0.69
N GLY A 42 -31.77 -23.55 1.59
CA GLY A 42 -31.76 -22.22 2.19
C GLY A 42 -30.51 -21.91 3.00
N ILE A 43 -30.05 -22.85 3.83
CA ILE A 43 -28.81 -22.70 4.62
C ILE A 43 -27.59 -22.59 3.72
N VAL A 44 -27.51 -23.41 2.67
CA VAL A 44 -26.42 -23.36 1.70
C VAL A 44 -26.41 -22.01 0.97
N PHE A 45 -27.57 -21.52 0.54
CA PHE A 45 -27.68 -20.21 -0.13
C PHE A 45 -27.28 -19.06 0.79
N PHE A 46 -27.72 -19.11 2.05
CA PHE A 46 -27.37 -18.12 3.06
C PHE A 46 -25.87 -18.13 3.38
N ALA A 47 -25.27 -19.32 3.51
CA ALA A 47 -23.83 -19.47 3.71
C ALA A 47 -23.02 -18.97 2.51
N LEU A 48 -23.48 -19.21 1.27
CA LEU A 48 -22.85 -18.66 0.07
C LEU A 48 -22.91 -17.13 0.04
N ILE A 49 -24.05 -16.54 0.39
CA ILE A 49 -24.22 -15.08 0.47
C ILE A 49 -23.26 -14.49 1.51
N ILE A 50 -23.21 -15.07 2.71
CA ILE A 50 -22.30 -14.62 3.78
C ILE A 50 -20.85 -14.72 3.33
N THR A 51 -20.47 -15.84 2.72
CA THR A 51 -19.12 -16.06 2.20
C THR A 51 -18.77 -15.02 1.13
N GLY A 52 -19.69 -14.75 0.20
CA GLY A 52 -19.54 -13.71 -0.81
C GLY A 52 -19.37 -12.31 -0.22
N LEU A 53 -20.18 -11.95 0.79
CA LEU A 53 -20.07 -10.67 1.48
C LEU A 53 -18.73 -10.51 2.22
N ILE A 54 -18.25 -11.57 2.87
CA ILE A 54 -16.95 -11.58 3.54
C ILE A 54 -15.82 -11.37 2.52
N LEU A 55 -15.84 -12.13 1.42
CA LEU A 55 -14.84 -12.00 0.36
C LEU A 55 -14.86 -10.59 -0.25
N ASN A 56 -16.04 -10.06 -0.56
CA ASN A 56 -16.22 -8.71 -1.08
C ASN A 56 -15.66 -7.66 -0.10
N MET A 57 -15.96 -7.77 1.19
CA MET A 57 -15.44 -6.83 2.19
C MET A 57 -13.92 -6.90 2.32
N ILE A 58 -13.32 -8.10 2.32
CA ILE A 58 -11.86 -8.25 2.35
C ILE A 58 -11.23 -7.63 1.10
N PHE A 59 -11.82 -7.86 -0.07
CA PHE A 59 -11.38 -7.27 -1.33
C PHE A 59 -11.43 -5.73 -1.28
N LEU A 60 -12.55 -5.17 -0.85
CA LEU A 60 -12.76 -3.72 -0.73
C LEU A 60 -11.78 -3.06 0.25
N VAL A 61 -11.55 -3.67 1.42
CA VAL A 61 -10.60 -3.16 2.41
C VAL A 61 -9.16 -3.24 1.91
N ARG A 62 -8.81 -4.28 1.14
CA ARG A 62 -7.51 -4.38 0.48
C ARG A 62 -7.34 -3.29 -0.56
N GLU A 63 -8.35 -3.04 -1.38
CA GLU A 63 -8.34 -2.01 -2.42
C GLU A 63 -8.20 -0.60 -1.82
N ILE A 64 -8.98 -0.27 -0.80
CA ILE A 64 -8.87 1.00 -0.07
C ILE A 64 -7.46 1.19 0.50
N LYS A 65 -6.89 0.14 1.14
CA LYS A 65 -5.52 0.23 1.69
C LYS A 65 -4.47 0.52 0.61
N ARG A 66 -4.63 -0.06 -0.59
CA ARG A 66 -3.72 0.20 -1.71
C ARG A 66 -3.83 1.65 -2.19
N ASN A 67 -5.03 2.23 -2.12
CA ASN A 67 -5.28 3.62 -2.50
C ASN A 67 -4.72 4.59 -1.44
N GLU A 68 -4.98 4.35 -0.15
CA GLU A 68 -4.43 5.16 0.95
C GLU A 68 -2.89 5.24 0.93
N GLN A 69 -2.21 4.14 0.60
CA GLN A 69 -0.75 4.12 0.46
C GLN A 69 -0.27 4.99 -0.71
N GLN A 70 -1.06 5.06 -1.78
CA GLN A 70 -0.76 5.87 -2.96
C GLN A 70 -0.97 7.36 -2.65
N ASP A 71 -2.06 7.71 -1.97
CA ASP A 71 -2.34 9.08 -1.53
C ASP A 71 -1.31 9.58 -0.51
N ALA A 72 -0.93 8.74 0.46
CA ALA A 72 0.10 9.09 1.44
C ALA A 72 1.47 9.31 0.78
N PHE A 73 1.83 8.47 -0.20
CA PHE A 73 3.05 8.64 -0.99
C PHE A 73 3.02 9.93 -1.80
N LEU A 74 1.94 10.20 -2.54
CA LEU A 74 1.80 11.42 -3.33
C LEU A 74 1.85 12.68 -2.46
N ASN A 75 1.21 12.65 -1.28
CA ASN A 75 1.25 13.75 -0.33
C ASN A 75 2.66 13.97 0.25
N ALA A 76 3.37 12.90 0.61
CA ALA A 76 4.75 12.99 1.10
C ALA A 76 5.68 13.59 0.04
N VAL A 77 5.61 13.08 -1.20
CA VAL A 77 6.36 13.61 -2.34
C VAL A 77 6.05 15.08 -2.58
N THR A 78 4.77 15.45 -2.61
CA THR A 78 4.36 16.84 -2.81
C THR A 78 4.90 17.75 -1.72
N HIS A 79 4.89 17.28 -0.47
CA HIS A 79 5.44 18.04 0.66
C HIS A 79 6.95 18.22 0.55
N GLU A 80 7.69 17.16 0.21
CA GLU A 80 9.13 17.22 0.02
C GLU A 80 9.55 18.11 -1.17
N LEU A 81 8.76 18.16 -2.24
CA LEU A 81 9.01 19.03 -3.38
C LEU A 81 8.66 20.50 -3.09
N LYS A 82 7.61 20.77 -2.30
CA LYS A 82 7.16 22.14 -2.03
C LYS A 82 8.20 22.97 -1.24
N THR A 83 8.93 22.34 -0.33
CA THR A 83 9.94 23.00 0.52
C THR A 83 11.09 23.63 -0.29
N PRO A 84 11.85 22.89 -1.14
CA PRO A 84 12.92 23.48 -1.94
C PRO A 84 12.39 24.50 -2.95
N ILE A 85 11.20 24.28 -3.53
CA ILE A 85 10.56 25.28 -4.43
C ILE A 85 10.29 26.59 -3.69
N ALA A 86 9.77 26.53 -2.47
CA ALA A 86 9.49 27.71 -1.67
C ALA A 86 10.77 28.45 -1.28
N SER A 87 11.83 27.71 -0.93
CA SER A 87 13.16 28.24 -0.63
C SER A 87 13.75 29.00 -1.81
N ILE A 88 13.82 28.37 -2.99
CA ILE A 88 14.31 29.00 -4.23
C ILE A 88 13.52 30.27 -4.55
N ARG A 89 12.19 30.22 -4.41
CA ARG A 89 11.33 31.38 -4.67
C ARG A 89 11.57 32.52 -3.68
N LEU A 90 11.82 32.22 -2.42
CA LEU A 90 12.14 33.22 -1.40
C LEU A 90 13.46 33.95 -1.70
N TYR A 91 14.50 33.22 -2.12
CA TYR A 91 15.77 33.82 -2.54
C TYR A 91 15.59 34.68 -3.79
N LEU A 92 14.85 34.21 -4.79
CA LEU A 92 14.50 35.00 -5.98
C LEU A 92 13.72 36.28 -5.65
N GLU A 93 12.72 36.19 -4.76
CA GLU A 93 11.95 37.36 -4.30
C GLU A 93 12.88 38.35 -3.57
N THR A 94 13.79 37.86 -2.74
CA THR A 94 14.77 38.71 -2.03
C THR A 94 15.71 39.43 -2.99
N LEU A 95 16.25 38.71 -3.98
CA LEU A 95 17.11 39.27 -5.03
C LEU A 95 16.39 40.29 -5.91
N LYS A 96 15.08 40.14 -6.10
CA LYS A 96 14.27 41.06 -6.90
C LYS A 96 13.88 42.33 -6.12
N THR A 97 13.65 42.22 -4.81
CA THR A 97 13.10 43.31 -3.99
C THR A 97 14.16 44.11 -3.25
N ARG A 98 15.34 43.54 -2.99
CA ARG A 98 16.40 44.20 -2.23
C ARG A 98 17.67 44.32 -3.06
N ASP A 99 18.41 45.41 -2.84
CA ASP A 99 19.78 45.50 -3.31
C ASP A 99 20.68 44.69 -2.37
N VAL A 100 21.16 43.55 -2.86
CA VAL A 100 21.94 42.57 -2.10
C VAL A 100 23.38 42.66 -2.57
N ALA A 101 24.33 42.77 -1.64
CA ALA A 101 25.76 42.78 -1.95
C ALA A 101 26.19 41.55 -2.77
N GLU A 102 27.21 41.71 -3.63
CA GLU A 102 27.71 40.67 -4.55
C GLU A 102 28.02 39.35 -3.82
N GLU A 103 28.67 39.44 -2.66
CA GLU A 103 29.05 38.29 -1.84
C GLU A 103 27.82 37.50 -1.36
N LYS A 104 26.74 38.19 -0.97
CA LYS A 104 25.48 37.58 -0.54
C LYS A 104 24.66 37.04 -1.71
N ARG A 105 24.77 37.65 -2.89
CA ARG A 105 24.18 37.12 -4.13
C ARG A 105 24.74 35.75 -4.48
N ILE A 106 26.06 35.60 -4.43
CA ILE A 106 26.74 34.34 -4.71
C ILE A 106 26.26 33.24 -3.75
N GLU A 107 26.21 33.54 -2.44
CA GLU A 107 25.68 32.62 -1.43
C GLU A 107 24.22 32.19 -1.74
N PHE A 108 23.37 33.12 -2.17
CA PHE A 108 21.99 32.80 -2.55
C PHE A 108 21.92 31.91 -3.80
N TYR A 109 22.77 32.13 -4.80
CA TYR A 109 22.85 31.28 -5.97
C TYR A 109 23.28 29.85 -5.62
N ASP A 110 24.28 29.70 -4.74
CA ASP A 110 24.74 28.38 -4.29
C ASP A 110 23.64 27.60 -3.55
N VAL A 111 22.90 28.29 -2.66
CA VAL A 111 21.76 27.66 -1.95
C VAL A 111 20.65 27.27 -2.92
N MET A 112 20.30 28.14 -3.88
CA MET A 112 19.28 27.85 -4.87
C MET A 112 19.67 26.67 -5.78
N LEU A 113 20.94 26.57 -6.18
CA LEU A 113 21.47 25.43 -6.94
C LEU A 113 21.37 24.13 -6.15
N ALA A 114 21.80 24.14 -4.90
CA ALA A 114 21.70 22.97 -4.02
C ALA A 114 20.25 22.50 -3.81
N ASP A 115 19.30 23.43 -3.63
CA ASP A 115 17.89 23.09 -3.50
C ASP A 115 17.29 22.56 -4.82
N SER A 116 17.79 23.02 -5.97
CA SER A 116 17.41 22.49 -7.29
C SER A 116 17.90 21.05 -7.48
N ASP A 117 19.15 20.76 -7.11
CA ASP A 117 19.72 19.40 -7.19
C ASP A 117 19.00 18.42 -6.26
N ARG A 118 18.63 18.88 -5.06
CA ARG A 118 17.77 18.11 -4.14
C ARG A 118 16.43 17.76 -4.77
N LEU A 119 15.80 18.72 -5.44
CA LEU A 119 14.51 18.53 -6.10
C LEU A 119 14.62 17.50 -7.23
N LEU A 120 15.67 17.56 -8.04
CA LEU A 120 15.98 16.55 -9.06
C LEU A 120 16.11 15.15 -8.46
N THR A 121 16.86 15.03 -7.35
CA THR A 121 17.04 13.76 -6.63
C THR A 121 15.72 13.19 -6.13
N THR A 122 14.85 14.03 -5.53
CA THR A 122 13.51 13.60 -5.08
C THR A 122 12.65 13.11 -6.26
N VAL A 123 12.70 13.79 -7.41
CA VAL A 123 11.96 13.36 -8.61
C VAL A 123 12.44 12.00 -9.10
N GLU A 124 13.76 11.77 -9.15
CA GLU A 124 14.32 10.46 -9.53
C GLU A 124 13.88 9.34 -8.59
N GLN A 125 13.92 9.58 -7.28
CA GLN A 125 13.44 8.62 -6.27
C GLN A 125 11.97 8.26 -6.49
N VAL A 126 11.14 9.24 -6.83
CA VAL A 126 9.71 9.03 -7.12
C VAL A 126 9.50 8.20 -8.37
N LEU A 127 10.24 8.48 -9.44
CA LEU A 127 10.20 7.70 -10.67
C LEU A 127 10.67 6.26 -10.45
N GLN A 128 11.72 6.07 -9.66
CA GLN A 128 12.25 4.74 -9.32
C GLN A 128 11.28 3.93 -8.46
N ALA A 129 10.61 4.57 -7.49
CA ALA A 129 9.54 3.96 -6.70
C ALA A 129 8.36 3.53 -7.58
N GLY A 130 7.97 4.38 -8.55
CA GLY A 130 6.95 4.05 -9.57
C GLY A 130 7.30 2.80 -10.38
N ARG A 131 8.52 2.75 -10.94
CA ARG A 131 9.02 1.61 -11.73
C ARG A 131 9.12 0.33 -10.92
N THR A 132 9.59 0.40 -9.67
CA THR A 132 9.70 -0.77 -8.79
C THR A 132 8.34 -1.38 -8.47
N ARG A 133 7.32 -0.53 -8.26
CA ARG A 133 5.94 -0.96 -8.02
C ARG A 133 5.33 -1.67 -9.24
N GLU A 134 5.65 -1.22 -10.45
CA GLU A 134 5.26 -1.87 -11.69
C GLU A 134 6.00 -3.20 -11.90
N LYS A 135 7.32 -3.23 -11.69
CA LYS A 135 8.15 -4.44 -11.84
C LYS A 135 7.79 -5.54 -10.83
N THR A 136 7.37 -5.17 -9.62
CA THR A 136 6.84 -6.12 -8.62
C THR A 136 5.56 -6.82 -9.11
N ARG A 137 4.77 -6.14 -9.95
CA ARG A 137 3.55 -6.71 -10.55
C ARG A 137 3.88 -7.71 -11.67
N THR A 138 5.05 -7.62 -12.28
CA THR A 138 5.52 -8.47 -13.39
C THR A 138 6.71 -9.36 -13.01
N LEU A 139 6.91 -9.65 -11.72
CA LEU A 139 7.94 -10.58 -11.26
C LEU A 139 7.72 -11.95 -11.93
N ASN A 140 8.52 -12.21 -12.96
CA ASN A 140 8.72 -13.53 -13.53
C ASN A 140 9.56 -14.30 -12.51
N LEU A 141 8.89 -15.06 -11.66
CA LEU A 141 9.53 -16.03 -10.78
C LEU A 141 10.08 -17.16 -11.65
N ALA A 142 11.32 -17.00 -12.11
CA ALA A 142 12.10 -18.09 -12.67
C ALA A 142 12.70 -18.90 -11.51
N GLN A 143 12.71 -20.23 -11.64
CA GLN A 143 13.47 -21.09 -10.72
C GLN A 143 14.96 -20.77 -10.92
N LEU A 144 15.53 -20.00 -10.00
CA LEU A 144 16.98 -19.82 -9.92
C LEU A 144 17.55 -20.84 -8.94
N ASP A 145 18.55 -21.60 -9.38
CA ASP A 145 19.36 -22.40 -8.49
C ASP A 145 20.30 -21.48 -7.70
N ILE A 146 20.08 -21.42 -6.38
CA ILE A 146 20.80 -20.53 -5.47
C ILE A 146 22.29 -20.93 -5.40
N ASN A 147 22.64 -22.19 -5.67
CA ASN A 147 24.03 -22.64 -5.67
C ASN A 147 24.86 -21.98 -6.78
N GLU A 148 24.26 -21.75 -7.94
CA GLU A 148 24.94 -21.17 -9.10
C GLU A 148 25.30 -19.70 -8.85
N ILE A 149 24.37 -18.93 -8.27
CA ILE A 149 24.59 -17.50 -7.91
C ILE A 149 25.67 -17.36 -6.83
N LEU A 150 25.68 -18.28 -5.87
CA LEU A 150 26.66 -18.27 -4.77
C LEU A 150 28.08 -18.56 -5.27
N LEU A 151 28.23 -19.47 -6.23
CA LEU A 151 29.52 -19.77 -6.85
C LEU A 151 30.02 -18.59 -7.70
N GLU A 152 29.13 -18.00 -8.51
CA GLU A 152 29.47 -16.83 -9.36
C GLU A 152 29.87 -15.61 -8.51
N SER A 153 29.14 -15.35 -7.41
CA SER A 153 29.44 -14.24 -6.51
C SER A 153 30.73 -14.47 -5.71
N ALA A 154 31.04 -15.72 -5.35
CA ALA A 154 32.27 -16.07 -4.65
C ALA A 154 33.51 -15.94 -5.55
N GLU A 155 33.36 -16.16 -6.85
CA GLU A 155 34.43 -16.01 -7.83
C GLU A 155 34.75 -14.53 -8.10
N LEU A 156 33.72 -13.68 -8.15
CA LEU A 156 33.86 -12.22 -8.30
C LEU A 156 34.54 -11.52 -7.10
N ILE A 157 34.43 -12.08 -5.90
CA ILE A 157 35.07 -11.53 -4.68
C ILE A 157 36.54 -11.98 -4.57
N LYS A 158 36.95 -12.97 -5.35
CA LYS A 158 38.32 -13.53 -5.33
C LYS A 158 39.24 -12.92 -6.41
N SER A 159 38.70 -12.08 -7.30
CA SER A 159 39.43 -11.22 -8.25
C SER A 159 39.67 -9.84 -7.67
#